data_AF-A0A3D4A4Z2-F1
#
_entry.id   AF-A0A3D4A4Z2-F1
#
_cell.length_a   1.000
_cell.length_b   1.000
_cell.length_c   1.000
_cell.angle_alpha   90.00
_cell.angle_beta   90.00
_cell.angle_gamma   90.00
#
_symmetry.space_group_name_H-M   'P 1'
#
loop_
_entity.id
_entity.type
_entity.pdbx_description
1 polymer ?
#
loop_
_entity_poly.entity_id
_entity_poly.type
_entity_poly.pdbx_seq_one_letter_code
_entity_poly.pdbx_strand_id
1 'polypeptide(L)' 'QGNPFGCTHFKTWNTSQAFKSRHKGGAQFVFVDGSVQFLSDSIDYMTYQRLGDRRDGEPLGEEWKN' A
#
# COMPACT_ATOMS: atom_id res chain seq x y z
N GLN A 1 1.52 -17.09 -12.91
CA GLN A 1 0.06 -16.87 -13.01
C GLN A 1 -0.34 -15.94 -11.88
N GLY A 2 -0.67 -14.69 -12.20
CA GLY A 2 -0.98 -13.67 -11.20
C GLY A 2 -2.36 -13.88 -10.61
N ASN A 3 -2.53 -13.55 -9.33
CA ASN A 3 -3.82 -13.59 -8.66
C ASN A 3 -4.85 -12.74 -9.46
N PRO A 4 -6.01 -13.30 -9.83
CA PRO A 4 -7.01 -12.58 -10.63
C PRO A 4 -7.67 -11.40 -9.87
N PHE A 5 -7.44 -11.26 -8.57
CA PHE A 5 -8.13 -10.32 -7.71
C PHE A 5 -7.34 -9.02 -7.39
N GLY A 6 -6.28 -8.69 -8.13
CA GLY A 6 -5.44 -7.50 -7.87
C GLY A 6 -4.65 -7.60 -6.55
N CYS A 7 -3.97 -6.55 -6.09
CA CYS A 7 -3.27 -6.59 -4.80
C CYS A 7 -4.17 -6.26 -3.60
N THR A 8 -5.37 -5.71 -3.83
CA THR A 8 -6.29 -5.26 -2.79
C THR A 8 -7.17 -6.37 -2.20
N HIS A 9 -7.24 -7.54 -2.84
CA HIS A 9 -8.12 -8.62 -2.40
C HIS A 9 -7.52 -9.49 -1.29
N PHE A 10 -8.32 -9.81 -0.28
CA PHE A 10 -7.89 -10.50 0.95
C PHE A 10 -7.17 -11.84 0.75
N LYS A 11 -7.44 -12.57 -0.35
CA LYS A 11 -6.78 -13.84 -0.69
C LYS A 11 -5.45 -13.69 -1.46
N THR A 12 -4.84 -12.51 -1.47
CA THR A 12 -3.60 -12.27 -2.24
C THR A 12 -2.36 -12.34 -1.36
N TRP A 13 -1.24 -12.75 -1.94
CA TRP A 13 0.06 -12.76 -1.24
C TRP A 13 0.49 -11.35 -0.87
N ASN A 14 0.14 -10.32 -1.66
CA ASN A 14 0.48 -8.94 -1.36
C ASN A 14 -0.27 -8.45 -0.10
N THR A 15 -1.57 -8.73 0.03
CA THR A 15 -2.31 -8.48 1.28
C THR A 15 -1.61 -9.09 2.51
N SER A 16 -1.14 -10.34 2.40
CA SER A 16 -0.53 -11.03 3.55
C SER A 16 0.95 -10.70 3.78
N GLN A 17 1.70 -10.38 2.73
CA GLN A 17 3.17 -10.36 2.71
C GLN A 17 3.77 -9.20 1.90
N ALA A 18 2.99 -8.14 1.63
CA ALA A 18 3.50 -6.84 1.19
C ALA A 18 4.65 -6.36 2.08
N PHE A 19 5.26 -5.25 1.69
CA PHE A 19 6.02 -4.44 2.62
C PHE A 19 5.23 -4.31 3.93
N LYS A 20 5.87 -4.62 5.06
CA LYS A 20 5.28 -4.50 6.39
C LYS A 20 6.41 -4.52 7.40
N SER A 21 6.24 -3.77 8.47
CA SER A 21 7.13 -3.81 9.62
C SER A 21 6.28 -3.70 10.89
N ARG A 22 6.82 -4.22 12.00
CA ARG A 22 6.17 -4.15 13.31
C ARG A 22 6.71 -2.97 14.11
N HIS A 23 6.79 -1.80 13.46
CA HIS A 23 7.22 -0.54 14.05
C HIS A 23 6.01 0.23 14.55
N LYS A 24 5.97 0.52 15.85
CA LYS A 24 4.91 1.34 16.44
C LYS A 24 4.95 2.74 15.84
N GLY A 25 3.80 3.22 15.40
CA GLY A 25 3.63 4.56 14.84
C GLY A 25 3.90 4.66 13.34
N GLY A 26 4.56 3.67 12.70
CA GLY A 26 4.78 3.67 11.25
C GLY A 26 6.23 3.50 10.81
N ALA A 27 6.49 3.70 9.52
CA ALA A 27 7.83 3.64 8.92
C ALA A 27 7.96 4.57 7.70
N GLN A 28 9.20 4.86 7.31
CA GLN A 28 9.52 5.61 6.09
C GLN A 28 9.52 4.68 4.87
N PHE A 29 8.85 5.10 3.80
CA PHE A 29 8.78 4.39 2.52
C PHE A 29 9.31 5.25 1.40
N VAL A 30 10.04 4.64 0.48
CA VAL A 30 10.54 5.29 -0.74
C VAL A 30 9.65 4.90 -1.92
N PHE A 31 9.18 5.89 -2.66
CA PHE A 31 8.39 5.71 -3.87
C PHE A 31 9.27 5.65 -5.13
N VAL A 32 8.71 5.20 -6.24
CA VAL A 32 9.44 5.01 -7.50
C VAL A 32 10.00 6.33 -8.07
N ASP A 33 9.42 7.47 -7.70
CA ASP A 33 9.88 8.80 -8.06
C ASP A 33 11.01 9.33 -7.15
N GLY A 34 11.45 8.53 -6.17
CA GLY A 34 12.49 8.89 -5.21
C GLY A 34 11.98 9.72 -4.02
N SER A 35 10.69 10.07 -3.97
CA SER A 35 10.11 10.71 -2.81
C SER A 35 10.08 9.75 -1.62
N VAL A 36 10.27 10.30 -0.41
CA VAL A 36 10.20 9.53 0.83
C VAL A 36 9.03 10.06 1.64
N GLN A 37 8.13 9.18 2.04
CA GLN A 37 6.99 9.55 2.88
C GLN A 37 6.87 8.61 4.07
N PHE A 38 6.42 9.18 5.18
CA PHE A 38 6.13 8.42 6.39
C PHE A 38 4.73 7.84 6.30
N LEU A 39 4.62 6.52 6.44
CA LEU A 39 3.33 5.83 6.51
C LEU A 39 3.07 5.39 7.95
N SER A 40 1.99 5.89 8.54
CA SER A 40 1.53 5.53 9.87
C SER A 40 1.13 4.06 9.96
N ASP A 41 1.24 3.45 11.15
CA ASP A 41 0.67 2.12 11.41
C ASP A 41 -0.88 2.13 11.45
N SER A 42 -1.48 3.32 11.46
CA SER A 42 -2.93 3.55 11.37
C SER A 42 -3.44 3.85 9.96
N ILE A 43 -2.59 3.77 8.93
CA ILE A 43 -2.99 4.06 7.53
C ILE A 43 -4.17 3.17 7.12
N ASP A 44 -5.09 3.73 6.32
CA ASP A 44 -6.14 2.94 5.69
C ASP A 44 -5.52 1.79 4.87
N TYR A 45 -6.00 0.58 5.15
CA TYR A 45 -5.42 -0.63 4.59
C TYR A 45 -5.60 -0.72 3.08
N MET A 46 -6.72 -0.19 2.55
CA MET A 46 -6.96 -0.18 1.10
C MET A 46 -6.03 0.77 0.39
N THR A 47 -5.83 1.98 0.94
CA THR A 47 -4.86 2.95 0.45
C THR A 47 -3.46 2.33 0.46
N TYR A 48 -3.07 1.66 1.54
CA TYR A 48 -1.78 0.98 1.62
C TYR A 48 -1.56 -0.06 0.51
N GLN A 49 -2.58 -0.88 0.21
CA GLN A 49 -2.48 -1.86 -0.88
C GLN A 49 -2.40 -1.19 -2.27
N ARG A 50 -3.18 -0.14 -2.50
CA ARG A 50 -3.20 0.61 -3.77
C ARG A 50 -1.86 1.29 -4.07
N LEU A 51 -1.18 1.82 -3.05
CA LEU A 51 0.18 2.38 -3.20
C LEU A 51 1.18 1.36 -3.78
N GLY A 52 0.96 0.06 -3.51
CA GLY A 52 1.79 -1.03 -4.02
C GLY A 52 1.34 -1.61 -5.36
N ASP A 53 0.15 -1.30 -5.86
CA ASP A 53 -0.42 -1.88 -7.09
C ASP A 53 -0.58 -0.87 -8.21
N ARG A 54 0.54 -0.54 -8.87
CA ARG A 54 0.57 0.39 -10.01
C ARG A 54 -0.37 0.04 -11.18
N ARG A 55 -0.93 -1.19 -11.22
CA ARG A 55 -1.76 -1.70 -12.32
C ARG A 55 -3.24 -1.70 -11.98
N ASP A 56 -3.63 -1.41 -10.74
CA ASP A 56 -5.04 -1.46 -10.33
C ASP A 56 -5.88 -0.39 -11.05
N GLY A 57 -5.25 0.72 -11.47
CA GLY A 57 -5.92 1.83 -12.15
C GLY A 57 -6.88 2.60 -11.25
N GLU A 58 -6.83 2.35 -9.94
CA GLU A 58 -7.77 2.89 -8.98
C GLU A 58 -7.18 4.14 -8.31
N PRO A 59 -7.99 5.19 -8.09
CA PRO A 59 -7.53 6.36 -7.37
C PRO A 59 -7.24 6.02 -5.90
N LEU A 60 -6.27 6.73 -5.33
CA LEU A 60 -6.06 6.74 -3.89
C LEU A 60 -7.18 7.55 -3.20
N GLY A 61 -7.45 7.25 -1.94
CA GLY A 61 -8.48 7.94 -1.17
C GLY A 61 -8.18 9.44 -1.02
N GLU A 62 -9.20 10.25 -0.70
CA GLU A 62 -9.05 11.70 -0.52
C GLU A 62 -7.99 12.06 0.56
N GLU A 63 -7.80 11.20 1.56
CA GLU A 63 -6.78 11.35 2.60
C GLU A 63 -5.35 11.37 2.05
N TRP A 64 -5.10 10.74 0.91
CA TRP A 64 -3.77 10.69 0.26
C TRP A 64 -3.43 11.96 -0.52
N LYS A 65 -4.42 12.82 -0.81
CA LYS A 65 -4.23 14.01 -1.66
C LYS A 65 -3.68 15.24 -0.92
N ASN A 66 -3.50 15.15 0.39
CA ASN A 66 -3.02 16.22 1.26
C ASN A 66 -1.61 15.95 1.79
#